data_AF-A0A1H8BDE6-F1
#
_entry.id   AF-A0A1H8BDE6-F1
#
_cell.length_a   1.000
_cell.length_b   1.000
_cell.length_c   1.000
_cell.angle_alpha   90.00
_cell.angle_beta   90.00
_cell.angle_gamma   90.00
#
_symmetry.space_group_name_H-M   'P 1'
#
loop_
_entity.id
_entity.type
_entity.pdbx_description
1 polymer ?
#
loop_
_entity_poly.entity_id
_entity_poly.type
_entity_poly.pdbx_seq_one_letter_code
_entity_poly.pdbx_strand_id
1 'polypeptide(L)'
;MKKSEIYTLFAYINRYYANFGGDDEKVAAWYELLTDVPFDLGLANLKLYASTEPKWPPTVADLRKGKDTVTVFQNQLRHDAVQFIDELEQHCLTATQPPSNVKERMRELAERNSNRRHQHGAPAKEH
;
A
#
# COMPACT_ATOMS: atom_id res chain seq x y z
N MET A 1 -13.46 -6.80 -22.79
CA MET A 1 -13.08 -5.87 -23.88
C MET A 1 -13.62 -6.35 -25.23
N LYS A 2 -13.99 -5.46 -26.15
CA LYS A 2 -14.40 -5.81 -27.54
C LYS A 2 -13.18 -6.08 -28.42
N LYS A 3 -13.36 -6.84 -29.50
CA LYS A 3 -12.25 -7.13 -30.44
C LYS A 3 -11.65 -5.86 -31.08
N SER A 4 -12.47 -4.87 -31.44
CA SER A 4 -12.00 -3.57 -31.96
C SER A 4 -11.17 -2.77 -30.95
N GLU A 5 -11.48 -2.90 -29.67
CA GLU A 5 -10.73 -2.28 -28.57
C GLU A 5 -9.36 -2.96 -28.38
N ILE A 6 -9.25 -4.27 -28.64
CA ILE A 6 -7.95 -4.98 -28.63
C ILE A 6 -7.04 -4.47 -29.74
N TYR A 7 -7.55 -4.29 -30.97
CA TYR A 7 -6.76 -3.68 -32.05
C TYR A 7 -6.28 -2.27 -31.68
N THR A 8 -7.15 -1.50 -31.03
CA THR A 8 -6.79 -0.17 -30.52
C THR A 8 -5.67 -0.27 -29.48
N LEU A 9 -5.76 -1.22 -28.54
CA LEU A 9 -4.74 -1.46 -27.52
C LEU A 9 -3.40 -1.85 -28.14
N PHE A 10 -3.40 -2.72 -29.16
CA PHE A 10 -2.19 -3.10 -29.91
C PHE A 10 -1.56 -1.91 -30.62
N ALA A 11 -2.37 -1.01 -31.20
CA ALA A 11 -1.87 0.22 -31.79
C ALA A 11 -1.17 1.12 -30.75
N TYR A 12 -1.70 1.19 -29.51
CA TYR A 12 -1.02 1.88 -28.42
C TYR A 12 0.29 1.18 -28.02
N ILE A 13 0.31 -0.14 -27.88
CA ILE A 13 1.52 -0.89 -27.56
C ILE A 13 2.59 -0.64 -28.63
N ASN A 14 2.24 -0.70 -29.91
CA ASN A 14 3.18 -0.45 -31.01
C ASN A 14 3.74 0.98 -31.00
N ARG A 15 2.97 1.97 -30.54
CA ARG A 15 3.47 3.35 -30.36
C ARG A 15 4.53 3.46 -29.27
N TYR A 16 4.40 2.71 -28.18
CA TYR A 16 5.38 2.69 -27.10
C TYR A 16 6.58 1.77 -27.42
N TYR A 17 6.34 0.70 -28.19
CA TYR A 17 7.29 -0.36 -28.49
C TYR A 17 7.31 -0.64 -30.00
N ALA A 18 8.19 0.03 -30.73
CA ALA A 18 8.24 -0.02 -32.19
C ALA A 18 8.44 -1.42 -32.80
N ASN A 19 8.98 -2.38 -32.03
CA ASN A 19 9.20 -3.76 -32.46
C ASN A 19 8.02 -4.69 -32.12
N PHE A 20 6.91 -4.16 -31.60
CA PHE A 20 5.76 -4.97 -31.22
C PHE A 20 4.93 -5.35 -32.46
N GLY A 21 5.03 -6.62 -32.85
CA GLY A 21 4.17 -7.22 -33.87
C GLY A 21 2.82 -7.66 -33.31
N GLY A 22 1.76 -7.34 -34.04
CA GLY A 22 0.40 -7.83 -33.82
C GLY A 22 -0.12 -8.52 -35.08
N ASP A 23 -0.14 -9.85 -35.08
CA ASP A 23 -0.86 -10.63 -36.08
C ASP A 23 -2.30 -10.89 -35.61
N ASP A 24 -3.17 -11.32 -36.53
CA ASP A 24 -4.58 -11.58 -36.22
C ASP A 24 -4.76 -12.74 -35.24
N GLU A 25 -3.85 -13.72 -35.23
CA GLU A 25 -3.85 -14.85 -34.30
C GLU A 25 -3.61 -14.38 -32.86
N LYS A 26 -2.62 -13.51 -32.64
CA LYS A 26 -2.32 -12.92 -31.32
C LYS A 26 -3.43 -11.99 -30.86
N VAL A 27 -4.07 -11.25 -31.76
CA VAL A 27 -5.25 -10.44 -31.42
C VAL A 27 -6.41 -11.33 -30.98
N ALA A 28 -6.66 -12.46 -31.66
CA ALA A 28 -7.68 -13.42 -31.25
C ALA A 28 -7.36 -14.02 -29.86
N ALA A 29 -6.12 -14.43 -29.63
CA ALA A 29 -5.68 -14.96 -28.34
C ALA A 29 -5.83 -13.93 -27.19
N TRP A 30 -5.47 -12.67 -27.44
CA TRP A 30 -5.62 -11.60 -26.44
C TRP A 30 -7.08 -11.24 -26.19
N TYR A 31 -7.93 -11.33 -27.21
CA TYR A 31 -9.36 -11.11 -27.06
C TYR A 31 -9.99 -12.14 -26.10
N GLU A 32 -9.67 -13.42 -26.24
CA GLU A 32 -10.15 -14.47 -25.33
C GLU A 32 -9.73 -14.20 -23.87
N LEU A 33 -8.51 -13.70 -23.66
CA LEU A 33 -7.94 -13.47 -22.33
C LEU A 33 -8.30 -12.12 -21.68
N LEU A 34 -8.80 -11.16 -22.46
CA LEU A 34 -9.18 -9.81 -22.00
C LEU A 34 -10.68 -9.55 -22.16
N THR A 35 -11.49 -10.59 -22.38
CA THR A 35 -12.95 -10.45 -22.54
C THR A 35 -13.59 -9.86 -21.28
N ASP A 36 -13.10 -10.21 -20.09
CA ASP A 36 -13.55 -9.75 -18.77
C ASP A 36 -12.99 -8.39 -18.35
N VAL A 37 -11.95 -7.89 -19.03
CA VAL A 37 -11.28 -6.63 -18.67
C VAL A 37 -11.92 -5.45 -19.41
N PRO A 38 -12.31 -4.36 -18.71
CA PRO A 38 -12.72 -3.11 -19.34
C PRO A 38 -11.57 -2.46 -20.12
N PHE A 39 -11.87 -1.84 -21.27
CA PHE A 39 -10.86 -1.18 -22.11
C PHE A 39 -10.05 -0.11 -21.36
N ASP A 40 -10.74 0.75 -20.62
CA ASP A 40 -10.10 1.84 -19.88
C ASP A 40 -9.10 1.34 -18.84
N LEU A 41 -9.40 0.22 -18.19
CA LEU A 41 -8.49 -0.42 -17.24
C LEU A 41 -7.25 -0.97 -17.95
N GLY A 42 -7.44 -1.70 -19.06
CA GLY A 42 -6.33 -2.22 -19.86
C GLY A 42 -5.42 -1.12 -20.39
N LEU A 43 -6.00 0.01 -20.83
CA LEU A 43 -5.24 1.18 -21.29
C LEU A 43 -4.49 1.87 -20.14
N ALA A 44 -5.10 2.00 -18.97
CA ALA A 44 -4.44 2.56 -17.79
C ALA A 44 -3.25 1.70 -17.35
N ASN A 45 -3.43 0.38 -17.33
CA ASN A 45 -2.39 -0.59 -17.00
C ASN A 45 -1.25 -0.56 -18.02
N LEU A 46 -1.58 -0.46 -19.32
CA LEU A 46 -0.58 -0.29 -20.37
C LEU A 46 0.28 0.96 -20.16
N LYS A 47 -0.35 2.11 -19.86
CA LYS A 47 0.37 3.36 -19.60
C LYS A 47 1.28 3.25 -18.39
N LEU A 48 0.78 2.63 -17.31
CA LEU A 48 1.58 2.39 -16.12
C LEU A 48 2.78 1.49 -16.44
N TYR A 49 2.55 0.36 -17.09
CA TYR A 49 3.60 -0.57 -17.49
C TYR A 49 4.64 0.09 -18.39
N ALA A 50 4.22 0.88 -19.39
CA ALA A 50 5.13 1.60 -20.27
C ALA A 50 6.02 2.62 -19.53
N SER A 51 5.51 3.19 -18.42
CA SER A 51 6.30 4.10 -17.58
C SER A 51 7.33 3.37 -16.71
N THR A 52 7.06 2.12 -16.31
CA THR A 52 7.93 1.34 -15.42
C THR A 52 8.91 0.44 -16.17
N GLU A 53 8.48 -0.14 -17.30
CA GLU A 53 9.24 -1.10 -18.10
C GLU A 53 9.27 -0.67 -19.59
N PRO A 54 10.09 0.33 -19.96
CA PRO A 54 10.15 0.83 -21.34
C PRO A 54 10.92 -0.09 -22.30
N LYS A 55 11.64 -1.10 -21.77
CA LYS A 55 12.54 -1.94 -22.58
C LYS A 55 11.81 -3.04 -23.35
N TRP A 56 10.71 -3.57 -22.80
CA TRP A 56 10.03 -4.74 -23.32
C TRP A 56 8.52 -4.49 -23.41
N PRO A 57 7.86 -4.95 -24.49
CA PRO A 57 6.42 -4.82 -24.60
C PRO A 57 5.70 -5.69 -23.55
N PRO A 58 4.54 -5.24 -23.03
CA PRO A 58 3.79 -5.97 -22.03
C PRO A 58 3.24 -7.29 -22.57
N THR A 59 3.01 -8.22 -21.67
CA THR A 59 2.20 -9.41 -21.94
C THR A 59 0.73 -9.17 -21.60
N VAL A 60 -0.15 -10.08 -22.02
CA VAL A 60 -1.58 -9.99 -21.69
C VAL A 60 -1.82 -10.01 -20.18
N ALA A 61 -0.98 -10.71 -19.42
CA ALA A 61 -1.08 -10.82 -17.97
C ALA A 61 -0.80 -9.48 -17.29
N ASP A 62 0.15 -8.70 -17.80
CA ASP A 62 0.50 -7.39 -17.26
C ASP A 62 -0.64 -6.38 -17.42
N LEU A 63 -1.43 -6.51 -18.49
CA LEU A 63 -2.61 -5.67 -18.72
C LEU A 63 -3.81 -6.09 -17.87
N ARG A 64 -3.85 -7.34 -17.39
CA ARG A 64 -4.87 -7.84 -16.45
C ARG A 64 -4.59 -7.46 -15.01
N LYS A 65 -3.33 -7.17 -14.64
CA LYS A 65 -2.97 -6.75 -13.28
C LYS A 65 -3.77 -5.50 -12.94
N GLY A 66 -4.83 -5.64 -12.15
CA GLY A 66 -5.44 -4.50 -11.48
C GLY A 66 -4.37 -3.81 -10.63
N LYS A 67 -4.59 -2.54 -10.25
CA LYS A 67 -3.79 -1.95 -9.17
C LYS A 67 -3.77 -2.96 -8.04
N ASP A 68 -2.60 -3.55 -7.77
CA ASP A 68 -2.47 -4.54 -6.69
C ASP A 68 -3.06 -3.87 -5.46
N THR A 69 -4.18 -4.38 -4.96
CA THR A 69 -4.86 -3.79 -3.79
C THR A 69 -3.87 -3.67 -2.63
N VAL A 70 -2.90 -4.58 -2.59
CA VAL A 70 -1.72 -4.57 -1.71
C VAL A 70 -0.87 -3.32 -1.89
N THR A 71 -0.52 -2.89 -3.11
CA THR A 71 0.31 -1.70 -3.34
C THR A 71 -0.45 -0.40 -3.04
N VAL A 72 -1.74 -0.34 -3.36
CA VAL A 72 -2.59 0.81 -3.00
C VAL A 72 -2.73 0.92 -1.48
N PHE A 73 -2.98 -0.20 -0.80
CA PHE A 73 -3.07 -0.26 0.66
C PHE A 73 -1.74 0.09 1.34
N GLN A 74 -0.61 -0.41 0.83
CA GLN A 74 0.72 -0.06 1.34
C GLN A 74 1.03 1.43 1.17
N ASN A 75 0.67 2.02 0.04
CA ASN A 75 0.84 3.46 -0.18
C ASN A 75 -0.01 4.29 0.78
N GLN A 76 -1.25 3.86 1.04
CA GLN A 76 -2.12 4.49 2.03
C GLN A 76 -1.53 4.40 3.43
N LEU A 77 -1.13 3.20 3.88
CA LEU A 77 -0.48 2.99 5.17
C LEU A 77 0.76 3.86 5.34
N ARG A 78 1.57 4.01 4.28
CA ARG A 78 2.76 4.87 4.32
C ARG A 78 2.38 6.34 4.50
N HIS A 79 1.33 6.80 3.84
CA HIS A 79 0.84 8.17 3.99
C HIS A 79 0.32 8.43 5.40
N ASP A 80 -0.49 7.52 5.94
CA ASP A 80 -1.06 7.62 7.28
C ASP A 80 0.05 7.62 8.34
N ALA A 81 1.09 6.80 8.17
CA ALA A 81 2.24 6.76 9.06
C ALA A 81 3.02 8.07 9.09
N VAL A 82 3.21 8.71 7.93
CA VAL A 82 3.88 10.02 7.86
C VAL A 82 3.07 11.08 8.58
N GLN A 83 1.75 11.15 8.32
CA GLN A 83 0.87 12.10 9.01
C GLN A 83 0.89 11.91 10.52
N PHE A 84 0.85 10.66 10.98
CA PHE A 84 0.89 10.36 12.41
C PHE A 84 2.21 10.80 13.07
N ILE A 85 3.35 10.65 12.39
CA ILE A 85 4.65 11.13 12.89
C ILE A 85 4.65 12.66 12.99
N ASP A 86 4.16 13.35 11.95
CA ASP A 86 4.06 14.82 11.96
C ASP A 86 3.17 15.32 13.11
N GLU A 87 2.05 14.66 13.36
CA GLU A 87 1.16 14.96 14.50
C GLU A 87 1.87 14.76 15.85
N LEU A 88 2.63 13.67 16.01
CA LEU A 88 3.42 13.42 17.22
C LEU A 88 4.48 14.50 17.44
N GLU A 89 5.16 14.94 16.39
CA GLU A 89 6.14 16.02 16.48
C GLU A 89 5.48 17.33 16.93
N GLN A 90 4.31 17.67 16.37
CA GLN A 90 3.55 18.85 16.80
C GLN A 90 3.09 18.75 18.26
N HIS A 91 2.64 17.58 18.69
CA HIS A 91 2.28 17.34 20.08
C HIS A 91 3.47 17.45 21.03
N CYS A 92 4.66 16.99 20.63
CA CYS A 92 5.88 17.18 21.41
C CYS A 92 6.27 18.65 21.54
N LEU A 93 6.14 19.44 20.47
CA LEU A 93 6.44 20.88 20.50
C LEU A 93 5.46 21.66 21.37
N THR A 94 4.19 21.27 21.37
CA THR A 94 3.11 21.93 22.12
C THR A 94 2.87 21.34 23.52
N ALA A 95 3.56 20.25 23.86
CA ALA A 95 3.46 19.62 25.16
C ALA A 95 3.90 20.57 26.27
N THR A 96 2.95 21.10 27.00
CA THR A 96 3.21 21.79 28.27
C THR A 96 3.48 20.76 29.37
N GLN A 97 4.24 21.16 30.39
CA GLN A 97 4.41 20.30 31.55
C GLN A 97 3.05 19.92 32.17
N PRO A 98 2.86 18.67 32.59
CA PRO A 98 1.64 18.27 33.27
C PRO A 98 1.46 19.13 34.53
N PRO A 99 0.22 19.57 34.83
CA PRO A 99 -0.07 20.38 36.00
C PRO A 99 0.39 19.71 37.30
N SER A 100 0.77 20.51 38.32
CA SER A 100 1.39 20.01 39.56
C SER A 100 0.55 18.94 40.27
N ASN A 101 -0.76 19.14 40.36
CA ASN A 101 -1.71 18.19 40.95
C ASN A 101 -1.78 16.85 40.20
N VAL A 102 -1.57 16.86 38.87
CA VAL A 102 -1.52 15.64 38.05
C VAL A 102 -0.19 14.92 38.27
N LYS A 103 0.93 15.66 38.35
CA LYS A 103 2.26 15.10 38.68
C LYS A 103 2.27 14.42 40.05
N GLU A 104 1.67 15.05 41.06
CA GLU A 104 1.57 14.50 42.42
C GLU A 104 0.73 13.23 42.45
N ARG A 105 -0.47 13.24 41.84
CA ARG A 105 -1.30 12.03 41.73
C ARG A 105 -0.61 10.88 40.99
N MET A 106 0.11 11.18 39.91
CA MET A 106 0.89 10.18 39.17
C MET A 106 1.99 9.57 40.04
N ARG A 107 2.67 10.39 40.87
CA ARG A 107 3.69 9.92 41.82
C ARG A 107 3.09 9.00 42.87
N GLU A 108 1.98 9.39 43.49
CA GLU A 108 1.27 8.57 44.48
C GLU A 108 0.81 7.22 43.89
N LEU A 109 0.29 7.22 42.66
CA LEU A 109 -0.09 5.99 41.96
C LEU A 109 1.11 5.09 41.67
N ALA A 110 2.24 5.65 41.26
CA ALA A 110 3.47 4.90 41.01
C ALA A 110 4.01 4.25 42.30
N GLU A 111 4.02 4.98 43.41
CA GLU A 111 4.43 4.47 44.73
C GLU A 111 3.49 3.37 45.23
N ARG A 112 2.18 3.55 45.08
CA ARG A 112 1.18 2.55 45.44
C ARG A 112 1.31 1.26 44.62
N ASN A 113 1.61 1.37 43.33
CA ASN A 113 1.84 0.23 42.46
C ASN A 113 3.17 -0.49 42.75
N SER A 114 4.22 0.25 43.10
CA SER A 114 5.51 -0.32 43.54
C SER A 114 5.34 -1.13 44.83
N ASN A 115 4.64 -0.56 45.83
CA ASN A 115 4.38 -1.23 47.10
C ASN A 115 3.51 -2.49 46.94
N ARG A 116 2.52 -2.49 46.04
CA ARG A 116 1.73 -3.69 45.71
C ARG A 116 2.57 -4.81 45.08
N ARG A 117 3.54 -4.46 44.22
CA ARG A 117 4.46 -5.44 43.63
C ARG A 117 5.42 -6.04 44.65
N HIS A 118 5.81 -5.30 45.68
CA HIS A 118 6.65 -5.81 46.77
C HIS A 118 5.88 -6.66 47.80
N GLN A 119 4.59 -6.41 48.02
CA GLN A 119 3.78 -7.22 48.95
C GLN A 119 3.38 -8.60 48.38
N HIS A 120 3.34 -8.78 47.06
CA HIS A 120 3.01 -10.06 46.42
C HIS A 120 4.24 -10.86 45.94
N GLY A 121 5.46 -10.42 46.27
CA GLY A 121 6.72 -11.00 45.76
C GLY A 121 7.61 -11.70 46.79
N ALA A 122 7.13 -12.01 48.01
CA ALA A 122 7.91 -12.77 48.99
C ALA A 122 7.59 -14.28 48.86
N PRO A 123 8.47 -15.12 48.28
CA PRO A 123 8.32 -16.57 48.37
C PRO A 123 8.55 -17.01 49.81
N ALA A 124 7.62 -17.81 50.33
CA ALA A 124 7.78 -18.56 51.56
C ALA A 124 9.07 -19.40 51.44
N LYS A 125 10.01 -19.20 52.37
CA LYS A 125 11.15 -20.11 52.53
C LYS A 125 10.58 -21.42 53.06
N GLU A 126 10.56 -22.45 52.22
CA GLU A 126 10.29 -23.83 52.62
C GLU A 126 11.42 -24.36 53.52
N HIS A 127 11.02 -25.13 54.52
CA HIS A 127 11.81 -25.71 55.60
C HIS A 127 12.59 -26.96 55.18
#